data_AF-A0A438FW13-F1
#
_entry.id   AF-A0A438FW13-F1
#
_cell.length_a   1.000
_cell.length_b   1.000
_cell.length_c   1.000
_cell.angle_alpha   90.00
_cell.angle_beta   90.00
_cell.angle_gamma   90.00
#
_symmetry.space_group_name_H-M   'P 1'
#
loop_
_entity.id
_entity.type
_entity.pdbx_description
1 polymer ?
#
loop_
_entity_poly.entity_id
_entity_poly.type
_entity_poly.pdbx_seq_one_letter_code
_entity_poly.pdbx_strand_id
1 'polypeptide(L)'
;MEIPSFSLRLQWWFFLVNLIICISLLKLESLSRTPSFGNETDKLALLTIKHYLVDVPNGVLSSWNDSLHFCQWQGVTCSGRRQKVTNLRLEGQSLAGSLPPIGNLTFLRELVLSNNHLHGLNLSTNSLQGEIPVELTNCSTSEPWT
;
A
#
# COMPACT_ATOMS: atom_id res chain seq x y z
N MET A 1 57.84 -13.33 -37.42
CA MET A 1 57.35 -12.01 -36.97
C MET A 1 56.48 -12.30 -35.76
N GLU A 2 57.08 -12.27 -34.57
CA GLU A 2 56.43 -12.67 -33.32
C GLU A 2 55.62 -11.48 -32.78
N ILE A 3 54.33 -11.68 -32.52
CA ILE A 3 53.50 -10.67 -31.87
C ILE A 3 53.93 -10.64 -30.39
N PRO A 4 54.43 -9.51 -29.86
CA PRO A 4 54.93 -9.49 -28.49
C PRO A 4 53.80 -9.79 -27.51
N SER A 5 54.04 -10.75 -26.61
CA SER A 5 53.14 -11.23 -25.55
C SER A 5 52.55 -10.12 -24.65
N PHE A 6 53.16 -8.92 -24.70
CA PHE A 6 52.67 -7.70 -24.05
C PHE A 6 51.30 -7.23 -24.59
N SER A 7 51.04 -7.42 -25.89
CA SER A 7 49.79 -7.01 -26.54
C SER A 7 48.60 -7.87 -26.11
N LEU A 8 48.81 -9.18 -25.91
CA LEU A 8 47.76 -10.09 -25.46
C LEU A 8 47.30 -9.75 -24.03
N ARG A 9 48.21 -9.47 -23.10
CA ARG A 9 47.85 -9.11 -21.71
C ARG A 9 46.98 -7.86 -21.61
N LEU A 10 47.27 -6.84 -22.42
CA LEU A 10 46.46 -5.62 -22.51
C LEU A 10 45.09 -5.92 -23.11
N GLN A 11 45.03 -6.75 -24.17
CA GLN A 11 43.77 -7.18 -24.78
C GLN A 11 42.86 -7.88 -23.77
N TRP A 12 43.40 -8.86 -23.02
CA TRP A 12 42.67 -9.56 -21.96
C TRP A 12 42.21 -8.63 -20.85
N TRP A 13 43.04 -7.64 -20.48
CA TRP A 13 42.67 -6.63 -19.48
C TRP A 13 41.49 -5.76 -19.97
N PHE A 14 41.49 -5.32 -21.23
CA PHE A 14 40.35 -4.61 -21.82
C PHE A 14 39.09 -5.48 -21.84
N PHE A 15 39.18 -6.77 -22.19
CA PHE A 15 38.02 -7.67 -22.14
C PHE A 15 37.49 -7.86 -20.72
N LEU A 16 38.37 -8.02 -19.72
CA LEU A 16 37.97 -8.15 -18.32
C LEU A 16 37.31 -6.88 -17.78
N VAL A 17 37.83 -5.69 -18.10
CA VAL A 17 37.23 -4.42 -17.70
C VAL A 17 35.85 -4.24 -18.32
N ASN A 18 35.70 -4.51 -19.63
CA ASN A 18 34.40 -4.44 -20.29
C ASN A 18 33.41 -5.49 -19.74
N LEU A 19 33.87 -6.69 -19.40
CA LEU A 19 33.05 -7.72 -18.77
C LEU A 19 32.55 -7.29 -17.38
N ILE A 20 33.40 -6.69 -16.55
CA ILE A 20 33.02 -6.16 -15.22
C ILE A 20 32.01 -5.01 -15.36
N ILE A 21 32.22 -4.12 -16.33
CA ILE A 21 31.28 -3.03 -16.64
C ILE A 21 29.94 -3.62 -17.08
N CYS A 22 29.91 -4.61 -17.98
CA CYS A 22 28.69 -5.30 -18.40
C CYS A 22 27.97 -5.97 -17.23
N ILE A 23 28.67 -6.69 -16.35
CA ILE A 23 28.06 -7.33 -15.16
C ILE A 23 27.46 -6.28 -14.21
N SER A 24 28.13 -5.12 -14.06
CA SER A 24 27.63 -4.02 -13.22
C SER A 24 26.39 -3.37 -13.82
N LEU A 25 26.33 -3.21 -15.15
CA LEU A 25 25.16 -2.70 -15.87
C LEU A 25 23.97 -3.67 -15.79
N LEU A 26 24.22 -4.98 -15.92
CA LEU A 26 23.20 -6.04 -15.76
C LEU A 26 22.64 -6.11 -14.33
N LYS A 27 23.45 -5.83 -13.30
CA LYS A 27 22.97 -5.72 -11.92
C LYS A 27 22.06 -4.51 -11.71
N LEU A 28 22.27 -3.42 -12.44
CA LEU A 28 21.48 -2.20 -12.31
C LEU A 28 20.05 -2.37 -12.84
N GLU A 29 19.86 -3.23 -13.85
CA GLU A 29 18.52 -3.57 -14.38
C GLU A 29 17.68 -4.37 -13.39
N SER A 30 18.29 -5.11 -12.46
CA SER A 30 17.56 -5.91 -11.45
C SER A 30 16.96 -5.09 -10.31
N LEU A 31 17.28 -3.80 -10.20
CA LEU A 31 16.80 -2.90 -9.14
C LEU A 31 15.70 -1.93 -9.61
N SER A 32 15.30 -1.93 -10.88
CA SER A 32 14.21 -1.08 -11.38
C SER A 32 12.83 -1.72 -11.15
N ARG A 33 12.51 -2.02 -9.88
CA ARG A 33 11.11 -2.02 -9.46
C ARG A 33 10.68 -0.56 -9.49
N THR A 34 10.07 -0.14 -10.59
CA THR A 34 9.48 1.20 -10.69
C THR A 34 8.58 1.40 -9.46
N PRO A 35 8.80 2.44 -8.64
CA PRO A 35 7.80 2.82 -7.66
C PRO A 35 6.56 3.17 -8.50
N SER A 36 5.54 2.31 -8.42
CA SER A 36 4.26 2.61 -9.04
C SER A 36 3.80 3.89 -8.36
N PHE A 37 3.75 4.99 -9.13
CA PHE A 37 3.40 6.33 -8.65
C PHE A 37 2.04 6.39 -7.92
N GLY A 38 1.21 5.34 -8.06
CA GLY A 38 -0.03 5.17 -7.30
C GLY A 38 0.10 4.49 -5.93
N ASN A 39 1.27 3.98 -5.56
CA ASN A 39 1.50 3.25 -4.31
C ASN A 39 1.56 4.19 -3.10
N GLU A 40 2.21 5.34 -3.26
CA GLU A 40 2.32 6.37 -2.21
C GLU A 40 0.96 6.97 -1.84
N THR A 41 0.04 7.14 -2.80
CA THR A 41 -1.30 7.67 -2.52
C THR A 41 -2.11 6.74 -1.62
N ASP A 42 -2.04 5.43 -1.85
CA ASP A 42 -2.77 4.45 -1.04
C ASP A 42 -2.16 4.36 0.36
N LYS A 43 -0.83 4.38 0.47
CA LYS A 43 -0.14 4.45 1.76
C LYS A 43 -0.58 5.66 2.56
N LEU A 44 -0.60 6.84 1.94
CA LEU A 44 -1.03 8.08 2.60
C LEU A 44 -2.49 8.00 3.03
N ALA A 45 -3.39 7.47 2.19
CA ALA A 45 -4.79 7.29 2.54
C ALA A 45 -4.98 6.34 3.74
N LEU A 46 -4.23 5.24 3.80
CA LEU A 46 -4.24 4.33 4.94
C LEU A 46 -3.68 5.00 6.21
N LEU A 47 -2.63 5.81 6.11
CA LEU A 47 -2.13 6.58 7.26
C LEU A 47 -3.14 7.64 7.73
N THR A 48 -3.88 8.26 6.82
CA THR A 48 -5.02 9.11 7.17
C THR A 48 -6.05 8.30 7.95
N ILE A 49 -6.46 7.12 7.47
CA ILE A 49 -7.40 6.25 8.21
C ILE A 49 -6.86 5.94 9.61
N LYS A 50 -5.58 5.56 9.73
CA LYS A 50 -4.93 5.30 11.03
C LYS A 50 -4.98 6.50 11.97
N HIS A 51 -4.91 7.73 11.47
CA HIS A 51 -4.98 8.93 12.32
C HIS A 51 -6.37 9.14 12.92
N TYR A 52 -7.44 8.80 12.19
CA TYR A 52 -8.82 8.98 12.66
C TYR A 52 -9.37 7.78 13.44
N LEU A 53 -8.73 6.61 13.28
CA LEU A 53 -9.06 5.41 14.02
C LEU A 53 -8.15 5.28 15.25
N VAL A 54 -8.73 4.83 16.35
CA VAL A 54 -8.02 4.48 17.57
C VAL A 54 -8.15 2.98 17.77
N ASP A 55 -7.03 2.28 17.99
CA ASP A 55 -7.02 0.87 18.34
C ASP A 55 -6.51 0.64 19.77
N VAL A 56 -6.61 -0.60 20.23
CA VAL A 56 -5.97 -1.03 21.48
C VAL A 56 -4.44 -1.03 21.30
N PRO A 57 -3.66 -0.82 22.38
CA PRO A 57 -2.20 -0.95 22.31
C PRO A 57 -1.79 -2.31 21.73
N ASN A 58 -0.88 -2.30 20.75
CA ASN A 58 -0.49 -3.49 19.96
C ASN A 58 -1.63 -4.12 19.14
N GLY A 59 -2.65 -3.33 18.80
CA GLY A 59 -3.76 -3.74 17.94
C GLY A 59 -3.38 -3.82 16.47
N VAL A 60 -4.39 -3.99 15.62
CA VAL A 60 -4.23 -4.18 14.16
C VAL A 60 -3.46 -3.04 13.49
N LEU A 61 -3.59 -1.80 13.97
CA LEU A 61 -2.97 -0.61 13.39
C LEU A 61 -1.49 -0.47 13.79
N SER A 62 -0.99 -1.29 14.71
CA SER A 62 0.44 -1.34 15.05
C SER A 62 1.32 -1.74 13.86
N SER A 63 0.79 -2.62 13.00
CA SER A 63 1.45 -3.05 11.76
C SER A 63 1.52 -1.96 10.69
N TRP A 64 0.68 -0.91 10.81
CA TRP A 64 0.58 0.19 9.85
C TRP A 64 1.69 1.22 10.09
N ASN A 65 2.92 0.84 9.74
CA ASN A 65 4.13 1.62 9.99
C ASN A 65 5.08 1.60 8.79
N ASP A 66 6.15 2.41 8.86
CA ASP A 66 7.12 2.55 7.77
C ASP A 66 8.11 1.38 7.64
N SER A 67 8.07 0.40 8.55
CA SER A 67 8.99 -0.75 8.52
C SER A 67 8.67 -1.74 7.41
N LEU A 68 7.41 -1.79 6.95
CA LEU A 68 6.93 -2.72 5.93
C LEU A 68 6.15 -2.00 4.83
N HIS A 69 6.07 -2.62 3.66
CA HIS A 69 5.20 -2.13 2.58
C HIS A 69 3.74 -2.23 3.02
N PHE A 70 2.90 -1.24 2.68
CA PHE A 70 1.51 -1.18 3.17
C PHE A 70 0.64 -2.38 2.80
N CYS A 71 0.96 -3.08 1.71
CA CYS A 71 0.29 -4.35 1.35
C CYS A 71 0.56 -5.51 2.31
N GLN A 72 1.52 -5.35 3.22
CA GLN A 72 1.85 -6.31 4.28
C GLN A 72 1.25 -5.88 5.62
N TRP A 73 0.57 -4.72 5.68
CA TRP A 73 -0.11 -4.29 6.89
C TRP A 73 -1.31 -5.19 7.16
N GLN A 74 -1.59 -5.43 8.43
CA GLN A 74 -2.67 -6.31 8.85
C GLN A 74 -4.01 -5.72 8.41
N GLY A 75 -4.85 -6.58 7.83
CA GLY A 75 -6.16 -6.20 7.28
C GLY A 75 -6.11 -5.54 5.90
N VAL A 76 -4.93 -5.32 5.31
CA VAL A 76 -4.78 -4.73 3.96
C VAL A 76 -4.49 -5.83 2.93
N THR A 77 -5.25 -5.83 1.84
CA THR A 77 -4.96 -6.68 0.66
C THR A 77 -4.75 -5.79 -0.56
N CYS A 78 -3.71 -6.09 -1.33
CA CYS A 78 -3.39 -5.38 -2.56
C CYS A 78 -3.53 -6.25 -3.80
N SER A 79 -3.79 -5.58 -4.93
CA SER A 79 -3.69 -6.18 -6.25
C SER A 79 -2.25 -6.59 -6.58
N GLY A 80 -2.06 -7.80 -7.11
CA GLY A 80 -0.71 -8.33 -7.40
C GLY A 80 0.10 -7.47 -8.38
N ARG A 81 -0.51 -7.04 -9.50
CA ARG A 81 0.20 -6.33 -10.57
C ARG A 81 0.50 -4.86 -10.27
N ARG A 82 -0.39 -4.15 -9.57
CA ARG A 82 -0.29 -2.70 -9.36
C ARG A 82 -0.02 -2.32 -7.92
N GLN A 83 -0.02 -3.28 -6.98
CA GLN A 83 0.17 -3.04 -5.54
C GLN A 83 -0.80 -1.99 -4.98
N LYS A 84 -1.97 -1.83 -5.61
CA LYS A 84 -3.05 -0.94 -5.14
C LYS A 84 -3.92 -1.67 -4.14
N VAL A 85 -4.40 -0.97 -3.11
CA VAL A 85 -5.30 -1.53 -2.10
C VAL A 85 -6.62 -1.93 -2.74
N THR A 86 -7.02 -3.18 -2.55
CA THR A 86 -8.29 -3.72 -3.07
C THR A 86 -9.23 -4.14 -1.96
N ASN A 87 -8.73 -4.55 -0.79
CA ASN A 87 -9.57 -4.96 0.32
C ASN A 87 -9.01 -4.42 1.62
N LEU A 88 -9.89 -3.90 2.47
CA LEU A 88 -9.58 -3.48 3.83
C LEU A 88 -10.54 -4.20 4.78
N ARG A 89 -10.02 -5.19 5.52
CA ARG A 89 -10.80 -6.02 6.47
C ARG A 89 -10.28 -5.80 7.88
N LEU A 90 -11.04 -5.05 8.67
CA LEU A 90 -10.74 -4.68 10.06
C LEU A 90 -11.89 -5.07 10.99
N GLU A 91 -12.61 -6.15 10.68
CA GLU A 91 -13.71 -6.65 11.50
C GLU A 91 -13.27 -7.05 12.92
N GLY A 92 -14.04 -6.64 13.93
CA GLY A 92 -13.86 -7.12 15.30
C GLY A 92 -12.54 -6.69 15.96
N GLN A 93 -11.95 -5.59 15.50
CA GLN A 93 -10.64 -5.11 15.97
C GLN A 93 -10.75 -4.11 17.13
N SER A 94 -11.94 -3.94 17.70
CA SER A 94 -12.24 -2.97 18.76
C SER A 94 -11.82 -1.55 18.40
N LEU A 95 -11.90 -1.19 17.11
CA LEU A 95 -11.53 0.12 16.61
C LEU A 95 -12.56 1.16 17.04
N ALA A 96 -12.10 2.33 17.48
CA ALA A 96 -12.93 3.47 17.82
C ALA A 96 -12.61 4.68 16.93
N GLY A 97 -13.51 5.65 16.89
CA GLY A 97 -13.32 6.91 16.16
C GLY A 97 -14.25 7.04 14.95
N SER A 98 -13.82 7.80 13.95
CA SER A 98 -14.59 8.05 12.73
C SER A 98 -13.78 7.69 11.49
N LEU A 99 -14.47 7.30 10.42
CA LEU A 99 -13.79 6.95 9.19
C LEU A 99 -13.68 8.20 8.30
N PRO A 100 -12.47 8.59 7.87
CA PRO A 100 -12.31 9.72 6.95
C PRO A 100 -12.84 9.33 5.56
N PRO A 101 -13.00 10.30 4.64
CA PRO A 101 -13.35 10.00 3.26
C PRO A 101 -12.36 9.02 2.62
N ILE A 102 -12.85 7.86 2.17
CA ILE A 102 -12.02 6.77 1.62
C ILE A 102 -11.77 6.94 0.11
N GLY A 103 -12.28 8.01 -0.52
CA GLY A 103 -12.25 8.19 -1.97
C GLY A 103 -10.85 8.17 -2.61
N ASN A 104 -9.78 8.32 -1.83
CA ASN A 104 -8.40 8.19 -2.30
C ASN A 104 -7.97 6.73 -2.55
N LEU A 105 -8.64 5.74 -1.96
CA LEU A 105 -8.41 4.32 -2.24
C LEU A 105 -9.21 3.88 -3.48
N THR A 106 -8.78 4.38 -4.64
CA THR A 106 -9.49 4.26 -5.94
C THR A 106 -9.71 2.83 -6.46
N PHE A 107 -9.00 1.83 -5.92
CA PHE A 107 -9.13 0.42 -6.31
C PHE A 107 -9.80 -0.44 -5.24
N LEU A 108 -10.30 0.17 -4.16
CA LEU A 108 -10.96 -0.53 -3.07
C LEU A 108 -12.25 -1.19 -3.58
N ARG A 109 -12.38 -2.48 -3.33
CA ARG A 109 -13.53 -3.32 -3.71
C ARG A 109 -14.30 -3.82 -2.50
N GLU A 110 -13.60 -4.05 -1.40
CA GLU A 110 -14.19 -4.57 -0.17
C GLU A 110 -13.70 -3.76 1.02
N LEU A 111 -14.65 -3.33 1.86
CA LEU A 111 -14.41 -2.66 3.13
C LEU A 111 -15.23 -3.35 4.20
N VAL A 112 -14.57 -4.01 5.15
CA VAL A 112 -15.23 -4.71 6.27
C VAL A 112 -14.79 -4.06 7.57
N LEU A 113 -15.75 -3.41 8.24
CA LEU A 113 -15.56 -2.69 9.49
C LEU A 113 -16.55 -3.12 10.59
N SER A 114 -17.29 -4.20 10.37
CA SER A 114 -18.26 -4.75 11.32
C SER A 114 -17.61 -5.03 12.68
N ASN A 115 -18.43 -5.00 13.74
CA ASN A 115 -17.99 -5.30 15.11
C ASN A 115 -16.87 -4.36 15.63
N ASN A 116 -16.93 -3.07 15.27
CA ASN A 116 -16.08 -2.01 15.82
C ASN A 116 -16.95 -0.89 16.42
N HIS A 117 -16.32 0.01 17.19
CA HIS A 117 -16.93 1.16 17.85
C HIS A 117 -16.80 2.45 17.01
N LEU A 118 -17.16 2.38 15.72
CA LEU A 118 -17.03 3.51 14.79
C LEU A 118 -18.30 4.39 14.78
N HIS A 119 -18.11 5.71 14.66
CA HIS A 119 -19.19 6.69 14.58
C HIS A 119 -19.06 7.59 13.34
N GLY A 120 -20.18 8.04 12.77
CA GLY A 120 -20.19 9.05 11.69
C GLY A 120 -19.76 8.57 10.31
N LEU A 121 -20.05 7.32 9.95
CA LEU A 121 -19.66 6.75 8.66
C LEU A 121 -20.39 7.44 7.48
N ASN A 122 -19.68 8.32 6.77
CA ASN A 122 -20.20 8.98 5.57
C ASN A 122 -19.83 8.19 4.31
N LEU A 123 -20.76 7.35 3.83
CA LEU A 123 -20.60 6.54 2.61
C LEU A 123 -21.00 7.28 1.32
N SER A 124 -21.42 8.55 1.40
CA SER A 124 -22.10 9.26 0.29
C SER A 124 -21.28 9.43 -1.00
N THR A 125 -19.97 9.15 -0.99
CA THR A 125 -19.07 9.37 -2.13
C THR A 125 -18.43 8.10 -2.70
N ASN A 126 -18.88 6.90 -2.32
CA ASN A 126 -18.35 5.65 -2.87
C ASN A 126 -19.40 4.88 -3.68
N SER A 127 -19.00 4.34 -4.84
CA SER A 127 -19.77 3.32 -5.55
C SER A 127 -19.57 1.98 -4.84
N LEU A 128 -20.38 1.73 -3.81
CA LEU A 128 -20.37 0.48 -3.07
C LEU A 128 -21.02 -0.60 -3.95
N GLN A 129 -20.23 -1.52 -4.50
CA GLN A 129 -20.75 -2.72 -5.15
C GLN A 129 -20.82 -3.85 -4.13
N GLY A 130 -22.04 -4.29 -3.83
CA GLY A 130 -22.39 -5.26 -2.78
C GLY A 130 -23.70 -4.87 -2.10
N GLU A 131 -24.35 -5.79 -1.40
CA GLU A 131 -25.49 -5.44 -0.54
C GLU A 131 -24.99 -4.53 0.58
N ILE A 132 -25.39 -3.26 0.54
CA ILE A 132 -25.27 -2.37 1.69
C ILE A 132 -26.20 -2.98 2.75
N PRO A 133 -25.71 -3.34 3.96
CA PRO A 133 -26.58 -3.76 5.03
C PRO A 133 -27.63 -2.67 5.25
N VAL A 134 -28.92 -3.04 5.22
CA VAL A 134 -30.07 -2.12 5.34
C VAL A 134 -29.99 -1.26 6.61
N GLU A 135 -29.18 -1.65 7.58
CA GLU A 135 -28.88 -0.92 8.81
C GLU A 135 -28.04 0.36 8.61
N LEU A 136 -27.38 0.55 7.46
CA LEU A 136 -26.55 1.72 7.15
C LEU A 136 -27.27 2.83 6.36
N THR A 137 -28.54 2.64 5.99
CA THR A 137 -29.31 3.64 5.24
C THR A 137 -30.03 4.65 6.15
N ASN A 138 -29.97 4.50 7.47
CA ASN A 138 -30.77 5.30 8.41
C ASN A 138 -29.96 6.24 9.32
N CYS A 139 -28.93 6.91 8.78
CA CYS A 139 -28.39 8.12 9.42
C CYS A 139 -29.23 9.34 9.03
N SER A 140 -30.52 9.33 9.39
CA SER A 140 -31.30 10.57 9.46
C SER A 140 -30.83 11.36 10.68
N THR A 141 -30.03 12.40 10.40
CA THR A 141 -29.91 13.65 11.16
C THR A 141 -30.51 13.63 12.57
N SER A 142 -29.68 13.44 13.60
CA SER A 142 -30.04 13.90 14.94
C SER A 142 -30.02 15.43 14.95
N GLU A 143 -31.19 16.05 15.08
CA GLU A 143 -31.37 17.47 15.31
C GLU A 143 -30.66 17.95 16.59
N PRO A 144 -30.32 19.25 16.71
CA PRO A 144 -29.73 19.80 17.92
C PRO A 144 -30.81 20.13 18.95
N TRP A 145 -30.68 19.64 20.18
CA TRP A 145 -31.50 20.09 21.30
C TRP A 145 -31.03 21.46 21.80
N THR A 146 -31.99 22.36 21.97
CA THR A 146 -31.97 23.55 22.85
C THR A 146 -31.62 23.22 24.28
#